data_AF-A0A2V6BU34-F1
#
_entry.id   AF-A0A2V6BU34-F1
#
_cell.length_a   1.000
_cell.length_b   1.000
_cell.length_c   1.000
_cell.angle_alpha   90.00
_cell.angle_beta   90.00
_cell.angle_gamma   90.00
#
_symmetry.space_group_name_H-M   'P 1'
#
loop_
_entity.id
_entity.type
_entity.pdbx_description
1 polymer ?
#
loop_
_entity_poly.entity_id
_entity_poly.type
_entity_poly.pdbx_seq_one_letter_code
_entity_poly.pdbx_strand_id
1 'polypeptide(L)'
;FQWNQPISWAAWIMGLAQIPFIINFFWSIKHGEKVNDNPWEATTLEWTAPSPPPHGNFVHTPVAYRGPYEYSLPGRERDFTMQNEPVELTERTRRKPPAEPVLA
;
A
#
# COMPACT_ATOMS: atom_id res chain seq x y z
N PHE A 1 24.92 -35.56 -15.90
CA PHE A 1 23.53 -35.08 -16.13
C PHE A 1 22.60 -35.48 -14.97
N GLN A 2 22.88 -35.08 -13.72
CA GLN A 2 22.02 -35.40 -12.57
C GLN A 2 20.96 -34.33 -12.27
N TRP A 3 21.18 -33.09 -12.72
CA TRP A 3 20.31 -31.95 -12.41
C TRP A 3 19.02 -31.88 -13.25
N ASN A 4 18.97 -32.53 -14.41
CA ASN A 4 17.80 -32.48 -15.29
C ASN A 4 16.55 -33.07 -14.64
N GLN A 5 16.70 -34.12 -13.84
CA GLN A 5 15.59 -34.81 -13.18
C GLN A 5 14.95 -33.96 -12.06
N PRO A 6 15.69 -33.44 -11.06
CA PRO A 6 15.10 -32.56 -10.05
C PRO A 6 14.56 -31.25 -10.63
N ILE A 7 15.22 -30.66 -11.63
CA ILE A 7 14.75 -29.43 -12.28
C ILE A 7 13.43 -29.68 -13.05
N SER A 8 13.30 -30.81 -13.73
CA SER A 8 12.03 -31.19 -14.38
C SER A 8 10.89 -31.31 -13.38
N TRP A 9 11.12 -31.96 -12.23
CA TRP A 9 10.12 -32.06 -11.17
C TRP A 9 9.75 -30.70 -10.59
N ALA A 10 10.73 -29.82 -10.36
CA ALA A 10 10.48 -28.45 -9.91
C ALA A 10 9.61 -27.66 -10.92
N ALA A 11 9.87 -27.82 -12.22
CA ALA A 11 9.07 -27.17 -13.26
C ALA A 11 7.61 -27.65 -13.26
N TRP A 12 7.37 -28.96 -13.11
CA TRP A 12 6.02 -29.51 -12.99
C TRP A 12 5.30 -29.03 -11.72
N ILE A 13 5.98 -29.02 -10.57
CA ILE A 13 5.40 -28.53 -9.31
C ILE A 13 5.06 -27.04 -9.42
N MET A 14 5.96 -26.24 -10.00
CA MET A 14 5.72 -24.82 -10.23
C MET A 14 4.52 -24.58 -11.16
N GLY A 15 4.35 -25.41 -12.20
CA GLY A 15 3.19 -25.38 -13.08
C GLY A 15 1.89 -25.72 -12.34
N LEU A 16 1.90 -26.79 -11.54
CA LEU A 16 0.75 -27.19 -10.72
C LEU A 16 0.39 -26.15 -9.65
N ALA A 17 1.38 -25.45 -9.09
CA ALA A 17 1.15 -24.36 -8.13
C ALA A 17 0.40 -23.17 -8.74
N GLN A 18 0.38 -23.02 -10.07
CA GLN A 18 -0.45 -22.00 -10.74
C GLN A 18 -1.94 -22.33 -10.70
N ILE A 19 -2.34 -23.60 -10.58
CA ILE A 19 -3.75 -24.02 -10.57
C ILE A 19 -4.56 -23.32 -9.47
N PRO A 20 -4.18 -23.35 -8.17
CA PRO A 20 -4.92 -22.64 -7.14
C PRO A 20 -4.95 -21.13 -7.37
N PHE A 21 -3.88 -20.53 -7.91
CA PHE A 21 -3.86 -19.10 -8.27
C PHE A 21 -4.89 -18.77 -9.36
N ILE A 22 -4.93 -19.56 -10.44
CA ILE A 22 -5.87 -19.39 -11.55
C ILE A 22 -7.32 -19.52 -11.04
N ILE A 23 -7.60 -20.56 -10.24
CA ILE A 23 -8.92 -20.76 -9.65
C ILE A 23 -9.30 -19.55 -8.79
N ASN A 24 -8.41 -19.11 -7.91
CA ASN A 24 -8.64 -17.95 -7.05
C ASN A 24 -8.90 -16.67 -7.86
N PHE A 25 -8.07 -16.39 -8.87
CA PHE A 25 -8.20 -15.20 -9.72
C PHE A 25 -9.58 -15.11 -10.39
N PHE A 26 -10.01 -16.18 -11.08
CA PHE A 26 -11.31 -16.19 -11.75
C PHE A 26 -12.48 -16.23 -10.77
N TRP A 27 -12.32 -16.91 -9.63
CA TRP A 27 -13.33 -16.91 -8.59
C TRP A 27 -13.52 -15.52 -7.96
N SER A 28 -12.43 -14.83 -7.62
CA SER A 28 -12.45 -13.48 -7.02
C SER A 28 -13.04 -12.44 -7.96
N ILE A 29 -12.84 -12.54 -9.28
CA ILE A 29 -13.48 -11.62 -10.24
C ILE A 29 -15.02 -11.71 -10.16
N LYS A 30 -15.57 -12.92 -9.98
CA LYS A 30 -17.02 -13.14 -10.01
C LYS A 30 -17.69 -13.10 -8.63
N HIS A 31 -16.99 -13.55 -7.59
CA HIS A 31 -17.55 -13.76 -6.25
C HIS A 31 -16.74 -13.06 -5.15
N GLY A 32 -15.78 -12.20 -5.49
CA GLY A 32 -15.00 -11.45 -4.52
C GLY A 32 -15.86 -10.47 -3.71
N GLU A 33 -15.46 -10.23 -2.47
CA GLU A 33 -16.09 -9.24 -1.59
C GLU A 33 -15.75 -7.82 -2.06
N LYS A 34 -16.72 -6.90 -1.96
CA LYS A 34 -16.49 -5.49 -2.25
C LYS A 34 -15.71 -4.87 -1.09
N VAL A 35 -14.58 -4.27 -1.41
CA VAL A 35 -13.74 -3.56 -0.45
C VAL A 35 -13.83 -2.06 -0.65
N ASN A 36 -13.37 -1.30 0.33
CA ASN A 36 -13.21 0.15 0.20
C ASN A 36 -12.03 0.48 -0.75
N ASP A 37 -11.79 1.77 -0.99
CA ASP A 37 -10.74 2.24 -1.90
C ASP A 37 -9.31 1.97 -1.40
N ASN A 38 -9.11 1.83 -0.08
CA ASN A 38 -7.83 1.59 0.54
C ASN A 38 -7.91 0.48 1.63
N PRO A 39 -8.06 -0.80 1.21
CA PRO A 39 -8.23 -1.90 2.15
C PRO A 39 -6.93 -2.27 2.88
N TRP A 40 -5.79 -1.75 2.43
CA TRP A 40 -4.46 -2.07 2.96
C TRP A 40 -3.88 -0.99 3.85
N GLU A 41 -4.64 0.08 4.11
CA GLU A 41 -4.17 1.20 4.94
C GLU A 41 -2.86 1.79 4.39
N ALA A 42 -2.67 1.78 3.07
CA ALA A 42 -1.50 2.34 2.43
C ALA A 42 -1.57 3.87 2.40
N THR A 43 -0.44 4.56 2.37
CA THR A 43 -0.41 6.01 2.58
C THR A 43 -0.24 6.82 1.29
N THR A 44 0.13 6.18 0.18
CA THR A 44 0.45 6.82 -1.10
C THR A 44 -0.80 7.30 -1.85
N LEU A 45 -0.61 8.24 -2.78
CA LEU A 45 -1.73 8.92 -3.46
C LEU A 45 -2.62 7.99 -4.31
N GLU A 46 -2.12 6.87 -4.84
CA GLU A 46 -2.94 5.93 -5.61
C GLU A 46 -4.12 5.37 -4.80
N TRP A 47 -3.98 5.27 -3.48
CA TRP A 47 -5.03 4.79 -2.57
C TRP A 47 -6.09 5.83 -2.24
N THR A 48 -6.01 7.00 -2.88
CA THR A 48 -7.03 8.05 -2.85
C THR A 48 -7.97 7.97 -4.05
N ALA A 49 -7.61 7.17 -5.07
CA ALA A 49 -8.45 6.93 -6.21
C ALA A 49 -9.61 5.99 -5.83
N PRO A 50 -10.83 6.24 -6.35
CA PRO A 50 -11.94 5.32 -6.12
C PRO A 50 -11.69 3.97 -6.82
N SER A 51 -12.30 2.90 -6.32
CA SER A 51 -12.22 1.56 -6.90
C SER A 51 -13.59 1.10 -7.42
N PRO A 52 -13.81 0.99 -8.75
CA PRO A 52 -12.82 1.11 -9.83
C PRO A 52 -12.48 2.57 -10.19
N PRO A 53 -11.24 2.85 -10.64
CA PRO A 53 -10.81 4.21 -10.95
C PRO A 53 -11.50 4.76 -12.21
N PRO A 54 -11.90 6.05 -12.21
CA PRO A 54 -12.50 6.70 -13.35
C PRO A 54 -11.49 6.92 -14.49
N HIS A 55 -12.01 7.29 -15.66
CA HIS A 55 -11.15 7.83 -16.71
C HIS A 55 -10.46 9.11 -16.22
N GLY A 56 -9.13 9.11 -16.21
CA GLY A 56 -8.32 10.16 -15.57
C GLY A 56 -7.79 9.82 -14.18
N ASN A 57 -8.05 8.60 -13.68
CA ASN A 57 -7.59 8.00 -12.41
C ASN A 57 -8.14 8.65 -11.13
N PHE A 58 -8.22 9.98 -11.04
CA PHE A 58 -8.66 10.71 -9.86
C PHE A 58 -9.88 11.59 -10.16
N VAL A 59 -10.79 11.71 -9.19
CA VAL A 59 -11.96 12.62 -9.29
C VAL A 59 -11.51 14.09 -9.21
N HIS A 60 -10.53 14.37 -8.37
CA HIS A 60 -9.88 15.66 -8.20
C HIS A 60 -8.37 15.49 -8.17
N THR A 61 -7.61 16.51 -8.56
CA THR A 61 -6.15 16.46 -8.51
C THR A 61 -5.69 16.26 -7.05
N PRO A 62 -5.01 15.14 -6.73
CA PRO A 62 -4.53 14.90 -5.38
C PRO A 62 -3.36 15.83 -5.05
N VAL A 63 -3.29 16.28 -3.80
CA VAL A 63 -2.19 17.11 -3.27
C VAL A 63 -1.42 16.27 -2.27
N ALA A 64 -0.09 16.24 -2.34
CA ALA A 64 0.74 15.57 -1.33
C ALA A 64 1.17 16.57 -0.25
N TYR A 65 0.76 16.33 1.00
CA TYR A 65 1.14 17.13 2.16
C TYR A 65 2.30 16.53 2.96
N ARG A 66 2.57 15.23 2.78
CA ARG A 66 3.53 14.44 3.58
C ARG A 66 4.16 13.30 2.77
N GLY A 67 5.09 12.59 3.39
CA GLY A 67 5.83 11.49 2.74
C GLY A 67 4.97 10.23 2.52
N PRO A 68 5.40 9.33 1.62
CA PRO A 68 4.65 8.12 1.23
C PRO A 68 4.76 6.94 2.21
N TYR A 69 5.35 7.15 3.39
CA TYR A 69 5.59 6.11 4.40
C TYR A 69 5.25 6.61 5.81
N GLU A 70 4.24 7.47 5.91
CA GLU A 70 3.88 8.10 7.16
C GLU A 70 2.95 7.17 7.96
N TYR A 71 3.57 6.14 8.54
CA TYR A 71 2.99 5.18 9.46
C TYR A 71 3.38 5.51 10.91
N SER A 72 2.56 5.06 11.87
CA SER A 72 2.74 5.22 13.31
C SER A 72 3.02 6.66 13.75
N LEU A 73 2.36 7.63 13.12
CA LEU A 73 2.55 9.05 13.42
C LEU A 73 2.23 9.35 14.89
N PRO A 74 3.18 9.89 15.68
CA PRO A 74 2.94 10.13 17.10
C PRO A 74 1.77 11.10 17.34
N GLY A 75 0.75 10.62 18.07
CA GLY A 75 -0.44 11.40 18.42
C GLY A 75 -1.61 11.29 17.45
N ARG A 76 -1.55 10.38 16.48
CA ARG A 76 -2.71 9.96 15.68
C ARG A 76 -3.26 8.66 16.24
N GLU A 77 -4.58 8.47 16.19
CA GLU A 77 -5.22 7.22 16.62
C GLU A 77 -5.02 6.08 15.61
N ARG A 78 -4.96 6.43 14.32
CA ARG A 78 -4.73 5.49 13.22
C ARG A 78 -3.24 5.33 12.97
N ASP A 79 -2.83 4.12 12.63
CA ASP A 79 -1.43 3.82 12.33
C ASP A 79 -0.99 4.45 11.01
N PHE A 80 -1.84 4.40 9.98
CA PHE A 80 -1.52 5.02 8.69
C PHE A 80 -2.10 6.42 8.56
N THR A 81 -1.37 7.29 7.86
CA THR A 81 -1.80 8.67 7.60
C THR A 81 -1.56 9.01 6.13
N MET A 82 -2.63 9.27 5.39
CA MET A 82 -2.60 9.41 3.92
C MET A 82 -1.80 10.63 3.47
N GLN A 83 -1.11 10.53 2.33
CA GLN A 83 -0.36 11.64 1.73
C GLN A 83 -1.22 12.85 1.40
N ASN A 84 -2.50 12.64 1.06
CA ASN A 84 -3.43 13.68 0.68
C ASN A 84 -4.19 14.32 1.83
N GLU A 85 -3.96 13.88 3.06
CA GLU A 85 -4.58 14.51 4.21
C GLU A 85 -3.73 15.71 4.68
N PRO A 86 -4.34 16.88 4.95
CA PRO A 86 -3.62 18.05 5.40
C PRO A 86 -2.85 17.83 6.71
N VAL A 87 -1.72 18.52 6.87
CA VAL A 87 -0.94 18.51 8.13
C VAL A 87 -1.64 19.36 9.17
N GLU A 88 -1.99 18.75 10.30
CA GLU A 88 -2.64 19.41 11.42
C GLU A 88 -1.68 20.36 12.15
N LEU A 89 -2.21 21.40 12.80
CA LEU A 89 -1.37 22.38 13.50
C LEU A 89 -0.57 21.76 14.66
N THR A 90 -1.17 20.76 15.32
CA THR A 90 -0.56 20.00 16.42
C THR A 90 0.60 19.11 15.96
N GLU A 91 0.61 18.70 14.69
CA GLU A 91 1.70 17.94 14.09
C GLU A 91 2.89 18.86 13.75
N ARG A 92 2.60 20.07 13.25
CA ARG A 92 3.64 21.07 12.93
C ARG A 92 4.44 21.51 14.14
N THR A 93 3.77 21.77 15.26
CA THR A 93 4.45 22.19 16.50
C THR A 93 5.34 21.09 17.08
N ARG A 94 4.95 19.82 16.90
CA ARG A 94 5.71 18.65 17.38
C ARG A 94 6.94 18.32 16.53
N ARG A 95 6.93 18.65 15.23
CA ARG A 95 8.07 18.45 14.32
C ARG A 95 9.24 19.40 14.56
N LYS A 96 9.12 20.43 15.42
CA LYS A 96 10.27 21.25 15.81
C LYS A 96 11.24 20.35 16.59
N PRO A 97 12.46 20.08 16.09
CA PRO A 97 13.42 19.30 16.85
C PRO A 97 13.63 19.98 18.21
N PRO A 98 13.83 19.24 19.31
CA PRO A 98 14.44 19.81 20.50
C PRO A 98 15.69 20.55 20.02
N ALA A 99 15.85 21.83 20.37
CA ALA A 99 17.07 22.55 20.03
C ALA A 99 18.24 21.73 20.57
N GLU A 100 19.03 21.12 19.68
CA GLU A 100 20.24 20.44 20.10
C GLU A 100 21.07 21.48 20.86
N PRO A 101 21.54 21.20 22.09
CA PRO A 101 22.53 22.05 22.69
C PRO A 101 23.73 21.97 21.76
N VAL A 102 23.98 23.06 21.02
CA VAL A 102 25.17 23.22 20.21
C VAL A 102 26.33 23.07 21.19
N LEU A 103 26.97 21.90 21.18
CA LEU A 103 28.14 21.65 22.01
C LEU A 103 29.23 22.61 21.50
N ALA A 104 29.47 23.66 22.29
CA ALA A 104 30.54 24.63 22.11
C ALA A 104 31.89 24.05 22.57
#